data_AF-A0A3N2JPT6-F1
#
_entry.id   AF-A0A3N2JPT6-F1
#
_cell.length_a   1.000
_cell.length_b   1.000
_cell.length_c   1.000
_cell.angle_alpha   90.00
_cell.angle_beta   90.00
_cell.angle_gamma   90.00
#
_symmetry.space_group_name_H-M   'P 1'
#
loop_
_entity.id
_entity.type
_entity.pdbx_description
1 polymer ?
#
loop_
_entity_poly.entity_id
_entity_poly.type
_entity_poly.pdbx_seq_one_letter_code
_entity_poly.pdbx_strand_id
1 'polypeptide(L)'
;MSSDEKSPSESIRQSADAQDARAVRAFDIRTIVGVLLGIYGVVIFIMGLTASDADLEMDAGFNLNLWTGVALIVVSAGFLIWVRLRPLVVPRPGADADEAHLE
;
A
#
# COMPACT_ATOMS: atom_id res chain seq x y z
N MET A 1 -30.99 12.95 32.42
CA MET A 1 -30.13 11.77 32.20
C MET A 1 -30.65 11.07 30.94
N SER A 2 -30.33 11.59 29.75
CA SER A 2 -30.69 10.97 28.47
C SER A 2 -29.43 10.27 28.00
N SER A 3 -29.29 9.01 28.39
CA SER A 3 -28.09 8.23 28.14
C SER A 3 -27.99 7.89 26.66
N ASP A 4 -26.78 8.07 26.15
CA ASP A 4 -26.24 7.75 24.83
C ASP A 4 -26.47 6.29 24.37
N GLU A 5 -27.72 5.88 24.13
CA GLU A 5 -27.99 4.60 23.48
C GLU A 5 -28.14 4.82 21.97
N LYS A 6 -27.01 4.88 21.27
CA LYS A 6 -26.98 4.80 19.81
C LYS A 6 -27.80 3.59 19.37
N SER A 7 -28.82 3.84 18.55
CA SER A 7 -29.70 2.77 18.06
C SER A 7 -28.86 1.66 17.41
N PRO A 8 -29.16 0.36 17.62
CA PRO A 8 -28.37 -0.75 17.09
C PRO A 8 -28.08 -0.68 15.58
N SER A 9 -28.92 -0.01 14.78
CA SER A 9 -28.67 0.17 13.35
C SER A 9 -27.57 1.19 13.03
N GLU A 10 -27.38 2.21 13.87
CA GLU A 10 -26.33 3.21 13.70
C GLU A 10 -24.94 2.68 14.05
N SER A 11 -24.85 1.83 15.09
CA SER A 11 -23.58 1.20 15.45
C SER A 11 -23.11 0.24 14.36
N ILE A 12 -24.02 -0.51 13.72
CA ILE A 12 -23.73 -1.40 12.59
C ILE A 12 -23.30 -0.61 11.35
N ARG A 13 -23.98 0.50 11.03
CA ARG A 13 -23.58 1.38 9.92
C ARG A 13 -22.22 2.00 10.13
N GLN A 14 -21.97 2.55 11.32
CA GLN A 14 -20.69 3.16 11.65
C GLN A 14 -19.52 2.15 11.61
N SER A 15 -19.77 0.89 12.00
CA SER A 15 -18.75 -0.16 11.92
C SER A 15 -18.51 -0.63 10.49
N ALA A 16 -19.54 -0.70 9.63
CA ALA A 16 -19.39 -0.96 8.20
C ALA A 16 -18.61 0.17 7.49
N ASP A 17 -18.97 1.44 7.71
CA ASP A 17 -18.29 2.60 7.09
C ASP A 17 -16.81 2.67 7.51
N ALA A 18 -16.50 2.34 8.76
CA ALA A 18 -15.13 2.27 9.26
C ALA A 18 -14.35 1.12 8.63
N GLN A 19 -15.00 -0.03 8.35
CA GLN A 19 -14.40 -1.15 7.63
C GLN A 19 -14.12 -0.77 6.17
N ASP A 20 -15.06 -0.13 5.49
CA ASP A 20 -14.91 0.34 4.11
C ASP A 20 -13.79 1.38 3.99
N ALA A 21 -13.77 2.37 4.88
CA ALA A 21 -12.69 3.36 4.91
C ALA A 21 -11.31 2.72 5.18
N ARG A 22 -11.25 1.68 6.02
CA ARG A 22 -10.03 0.92 6.27
C ARG A 22 -9.62 0.09 5.04
N ALA A 23 -10.59 -0.52 4.35
CA ALA A 23 -10.35 -1.27 3.12
C ALA A 23 -9.82 -0.34 2.01
N VAL A 24 -10.45 0.80 1.74
CA VAL A 24 -9.99 1.78 0.75
C VAL A 24 -8.58 2.29 1.06
N ARG A 25 -8.26 2.51 2.35
CA ARG A 25 -6.89 2.85 2.77
C ARG A 25 -5.89 1.71 2.55
N ALA A 26 -6.30 0.45 2.70
CA ALA A 26 -5.47 -0.72 2.41
C ALA A 26 -5.26 -0.91 0.90
N PHE A 27 -6.25 -0.52 0.08
CA PHE A 27 -6.21 -0.52 -1.39
C PHE A 27 -5.64 0.79 -1.99
N ASP A 28 -4.62 1.37 -1.36
CA ASP A 28 -3.82 2.45 -1.97
C ASP A 28 -2.92 1.86 -3.07
N ILE A 29 -2.96 2.44 -4.27
CA ILE A 29 -2.12 2.04 -5.40
C ILE A 29 -0.63 1.99 -5.05
N ARG A 30 -0.15 2.89 -4.17
CA ARG A 30 1.24 2.93 -3.72
C ARG A 30 1.61 1.72 -2.88
N THR A 31 0.68 1.24 -2.06
CA THR A 31 0.86 0.00 -1.28
C THR A 31 0.90 -1.20 -2.22
N ILE A 32 -0.03 -1.28 -3.17
CA ILE A 32 -0.10 -2.39 -4.14
C ILE A 32 1.19 -2.43 -4.99
N VAL A 33 1.56 -1.30 -5.60
CA VAL A 33 2.78 -1.19 -6.42
C VAL A 33 4.02 -1.47 -5.57
N GLY A 34 4.12 -0.91 -4.36
CA GLY A 34 5.25 -1.13 -3.46
C GLY A 34 5.43 -2.60 -3.09
N VAL A 35 4.35 -3.28 -2.72
CA VAL A 35 4.40 -4.72 -2.37
C VAL A 35 4.72 -5.58 -3.60
N LEU A 36 4.09 -5.33 -4.75
CA LEU A 36 4.36 -6.08 -5.98
C LEU A 36 5.82 -5.94 -6.43
N LEU A 37 6.35 -4.71 -6.46
CA LEU A 37 7.77 -4.46 -6.76
C LEU A 37 8.69 -5.12 -5.73
N GLY A 38 8.29 -5.13 -4.44
CA GLY A 38 9.06 -5.77 -3.38
C GLY A 38 9.15 -7.29 -3.57
N ILE A 39 8.03 -7.96 -3.81
CA ILE A 39 8.00 -9.41 -4.06
C ILE A 39 8.83 -9.75 -5.31
N TYR A 40 8.61 -9.02 -6.40
CA TYR A 40 9.35 -9.24 -7.64
C TYR A 40 10.86 -8.99 -7.47
N GLY A 41 11.23 -7.89 -6.79
CA GLY A 41 12.60 -7.55 -6.48
C GLY A 41 13.29 -8.61 -5.62
N VAL A 42 12.59 -9.19 -4.63
CA VAL A 42 13.12 -10.30 -3.81
C VAL A 42 13.38 -11.54 -4.67
N VAL A 43 12.46 -11.90 -5.57
CA VAL A 43 12.65 -13.05 -6.48
C VAL A 43 13.89 -12.84 -7.34
N ILE A 44 14.01 -11.68 -8.00
CA ILE A 44 15.16 -11.35 -8.84
C ILE A 44 16.46 -11.30 -8.03
N PHE A 45 16.42 -10.72 -6.82
CA PHE A 45 17.57 -10.67 -5.93
C PHE A 45 18.08 -12.06 -5.58
N ILE A 46 17.17 -12.99 -5.24
CA ILE A 46 17.51 -14.40 -4.98
C ILE A 46 18.10 -15.06 -6.23
N MET A 47 17.50 -14.85 -7.42
CA MET A 47 18.04 -15.36 -8.68
C MET A 47 19.45 -14.83 -8.96
N GLY A 48 19.72 -13.56 -8.63
CA GLY A 48 21.05 -12.98 -8.69
C GLY A 48 22.03 -13.65 -7.73
N LEU A 49 21.64 -13.93 -6.49
CA LEU A 49 22.50 -14.64 -5.53
C LEU A 49 22.85 -16.06 -5.96
N THR A 50 21.99 -16.71 -6.74
CA THR A 50 22.20 -18.06 -7.27
C THR A 50 22.66 -18.10 -8.73
N ALA A 51 23.10 -16.96 -9.28
CA ALA A 51 23.52 -16.87 -10.68
C ALA A 51 24.75 -17.74 -10.96
N SER A 52 24.77 -18.37 -12.13
CA SER A 52 25.90 -19.19 -12.60
C SER A 52 26.92 -18.38 -13.38
N ASP A 53 28.13 -18.91 -13.57
CA ASP A 53 29.17 -18.26 -14.38
C ASP A 53 28.72 -18.02 -15.83
N ALA A 54 27.84 -18.88 -16.36
CA ALA A 54 27.25 -18.71 -17.69
C ALA A 54 26.30 -17.50 -17.76
N ASP A 55 25.58 -17.20 -16.67
CA ASP A 55 24.74 -16.00 -16.59
C ASP A 55 25.60 -14.73 -16.49
N LEU A 56 26.73 -14.80 -15.77
CA LEU A 56 27.66 -13.68 -15.66
C LEU A 56 28.35 -13.36 -16.99
N GLU A 57 28.70 -14.36 -17.80
CA GLU A 57 29.27 -14.14 -19.13
C GLU A 57 28.29 -13.40 -20.07
N MET A 58 27.00 -13.67 -19.97
CA MET A 58 25.97 -12.95 -20.73
C MET A 58 25.83 -11.49 -20.30
N ASP A 59 26.06 -11.21 -19.01
CA ASP A 59 25.94 -9.89 -18.41
C ASP A 59 27.29 -9.12 -18.35
N ALA A 60 28.26 -9.48 -19.20
CA ALA A 60 29.59 -8.87 -19.26
C ALA A 60 30.37 -8.93 -17.93
N GLY A 61 30.18 -10.01 -17.16
CA GLY A 61 30.82 -10.28 -15.87
C GLY A 61 30.15 -9.62 -14.67
N PHE A 62 29.02 -8.93 -14.87
CA PHE A 62 28.31 -8.23 -13.81
C PHE A 62 27.00 -8.93 -13.49
N ASN A 63 26.63 -9.09 -12.22
CA ASN A 63 25.37 -9.77 -11.89
C ASN A 63 24.18 -8.80 -11.99
N LEU A 64 23.58 -8.64 -13.18
CA LEU A 64 22.50 -7.67 -13.39
C LEU A 64 21.26 -7.99 -12.56
N ASN A 65 20.96 -9.27 -12.36
CA ASN A 65 19.85 -9.71 -11.51
C ASN A 65 20.03 -9.20 -10.08
N LEU A 66 21.22 -9.34 -9.48
CA LEU A 66 21.47 -8.87 -8.11
C LEU A 66 21.23 -7.36 -7.98
N TRP A 67 21.81 -6.56 -8.87
CA TRP A 67 21.68 -5.10 -8.82
C TRP A 67 20.26 -4.62 -9.10
N THR A 68 19.58 -5.25 -10.06
CA THR A 68 18.18 -4.96 -10.38
C THR A 68 17.29 -5.31 -9.18
N GLY A 69 17.51 -6.45 -8.54
CA GLY A 69 16.79 -6.87 -7.34
C GLY A 69 16.98 -5.88 -6.19
N VAL A 70 18.22 -5.45 -5.92
CA VAL A 70 18.52 -4.42 -4.92
C VAL A 70 17.80 -3.11 -5.23
N ALA A 71 17.85 -2.63 -6.48
CA ALA A 71 17.18 -1.40 -6.88
C ALA A 71 15.66 -1.48 -6.66
N LEU A 72 15.03 -2.59 -7.04
CA LEU A 72 13.60 -2.82 -6.84
C LEU A 72 13.21 -2.86 -5.36
N ILE A 73 14.02 -3.49 -4.51
CA ILE A 73 13.80 -3.52 -3.06
C ILE A 73 13.89 -2.11 -2.47
N VAL A 74 14.88 -1.31 -2.87
CA VAL A 74 15.02 0.09 -2.42
C VAL A 74 13.81 0.93 -2.84
N VAL A 75 13.37 0.81 -4.09
CA VAL A 75 12.20 1.53 -4.59
C VAL A 75 10.93 1.09 -3.84
N SER A 76 10.73 -0.21 -3.64
CA SER A 76 9.63 -0.77 -2.86
C SER A 76 9.60 -0.20 -1.43
N ALA A 77 10.73 -0.20 -0.74
CA ALA A 77 10.85 0.40 0.58
C ALA A 77 10.49 1.88 0.57
N GLY A 78 10.94 2.63 -0.45
CA GLY A 78 10.56 4.03 -0.66
C GLY A 78 9.05 4.24 -0.76
N PHE A 79 8.34 3.40 -1.54
CA PHE A 79 6.88 3.45 -1.65
C PHE A 79 6.19 3.18 -0.31
N LEU A 80 6.63 2.15 0.42
CA LEU A 80 6.03 1.79 1.71
C LEU A 80 6.28 2.88 2.77
N ILE A 81 7.48 3.45 2.80
CA ILE A 81 7.81 4.61 3.65
C ILE A 81 6.93 5.80 3.27
N TRP A 82 6.74 6.07 1.97
CA TRP A 82 5.88 7.15 1.51
C TRP A 82 4.44 6.96 1.99
N VAL A 83 3.85 5.77 1.82
CA VAL A 83 2.50 5.46 2.33
C VAL A 83 2.41 5.76 3.83
N ARG A 84 3.47 5.40 4.58
CA ARG A 84 3.53 5.63 6.02
C ARG A 84 3.64 7.11 6.40
N LEU A 85 4.30 7.92 5.58
CA LEU A 85 4.47 9.37 5.76
C LEU A 85 3.26 10.19 5.26
N ARG A 86 2.56 9.72 4.21
CA ARG A 86 1.42 10.39 3.58
C ARG A 86 0.25 9.42 3.38
N PRO A 87 -0.46 9.04 4.47
CA PRO A 87 -1.61 8.15 4.38
C PRO A 87 -2.77 8.81 3.62
N LEU A 88 -3.46 8.05 2.77
CA LEU A 88 -4.66 8.55 2.07
C LEU A 88 -5.80 8.79 3.06
N VAL A 89 -6.33 10.00 3.04
CA VAL A 89 -7.54 10.37 3.79
C VAL A 89 -8.71 10.24 2.83
N VAL A 90 -9.58 9.26 3.06
CA VAL A 90 -10.86 9.14 2.36
C VAL A 90 -11.85 10.09 3.05
N PRO A 91 -12.46 11.05 2.34
CA PRO A 91 -13.52 11.88 2.89
C PRO A 91 -14.67 11.01 3.39
N ARG A 92 -15.27 11.37 4.54
CA ARG A 92 -16.45 10.65 5.04
C ARG A 92 -17.68 11.12 4.28
N PRO A 93 -18.52 10.20 3.77
CA PRO A 93 -19.84 10.58 3.27
C PRO A 93 -20.64 11.27 4.38
N GLY A 94 -21.00 12.54 4.17
CA GLY A 94 -21.83 13.34 5.09
C GLY A 94 -21.19 14.61 5.65
N ALA A 95 -19.88 14.82 5.50
CA ALA A 95 -19.25 16.08 5.92
C ALA A 95 -19.65 17.28 5.01
N ASP A 96 -20.06 16.99 3.78
CA ASP A 96 -20.27 17.99 2.72
C ASP A 96 -21.77 18.29 2.50
N ALA A 97 -22.66 17.43 3.00
CA ALA A 97 -24.11 17.56 2.83
C ALA A 97 -24.77 18.54 3.83
N ASP A 98 -24.12 18.78 4.97
CA ASP A 98 -24.60 19.74 5.99
C ASP A 98 -24.30 21.20 5.61
N GLU A 99 -23.23 21.48 4.86
CA GLU A 99 -22.91 22.87 4.42
C GLU A 99 -23.81 23.32 3.27
N ALA A 100 -24.21 22.42 2.36
CA ALA A 100 -25.07 22.76 1.22
C ALA A 100 -26.55 23.00 1.59
N HIS A 101 -26.96 22.68 2.82
CA HIS A 101 -28.33 22.85 3.30
C HIS A 101 -28.55 24.12 4.14
N LEU A 102 -27.49 24.92 4.36
CA LEU A 102 -27.50 26.15 5.16
C LEU A 102 -27.47 27.45 4.32
N GLU A 103 -27.50 27.35 2.99
CA GLU A 103 -27.64 28.49 2.06
C GLU A 103 -29.05 28.61 1.45
#